data_AF-A0A7C3EC21-F1
#
_entry.id   AF-A0A7C3EC21-F1
#
_cell.length_a   1.000
_cell.length_b   1.000
_cell.length_c   1.000
_cell.angle_alpha   90.00
_cell.angle_beta   90.00
_cell.angle_gamma   90.00
#
_symmetry.space_group_name_H-M   'P 1'
#
loop_
_entity.id
_entity.type
_entity.pdbx_description
1 polymer ?
#
loop_
_entity_poly.entity_id
_entity_poly.type
_entity_poly.pdbx_seq_one_letter_code
_entity_poly.pdbx_strand_id
1 'polypeptide(L)' 'MSHIFGPVPSRRLGYSLGIDAVPFKVCTLNCVYCQVGRTSTKTLERKQWISPEPVLSELREALKK' A
#
# COMPACT_ATOMS: atom_id res chain seq x y z
N MET A 1 -4.68 2.93 11.38
CA MET A 1 -3.60 2.63 10.42
C MET A 1 -4.24 2.16 9.13
N SER A 2 -4.53 3.07 8.21
CA SER A 2 -5.11 2.73 6.91
C SER A 2 -4.05 2.54 5.82
N HIS A 3 -2.81 2.95 6.08
CA HIS A 3 -1.72 2.94 5.10
C HIS A 3 -0.54 2.07 5.53
N ILE A 4 -0.34 1.83 6.82
CA ILE A 4 0.72 0.97 7.35
C ILE A 4 0.17 -0.39 7.76
N PHE A 5 0.84 -1.48 7.39
CA PHE A 5 0.50 -2.83 7.82
C PHE A 5 1.73 -3.65 8.23
N GLY A 6 1.52 -4.63 9.11
CA GLY A 6 2.59 -5.44 9.70
C GLY A 6 2.65 -5.30 11.22
N PRO A 7 3.73 -5.78 11.86
CA PRO A 7 4.96 -6.31 11.26
C PRO A 7 4.71 -7.63 10.51
N VAL A 8 5.29 -7.73 9.31
CA VAL A 8 5.26 -8.94 8.47
C VAL A 8 6.59 -9.67 8.66
N PRO A 9 6.59 -10.99 8.96
CA PRO A 9 7.81 -11.78 9.03
C PRO A 9 8.59 -11.70 7.71
N SER A 10 9.78 -11.10 7.78
CA SER A 10 10.70 -11.01 6.66
C SER A 10 11.73 -12.11 6.78
N ARG A 11 11.76 -13.02 5.80
CA ARG A 11 12.79 -14.08 5.72
C ARG A 11 14.22 -13.53 5.64
N ARG A 12 14.38 -12.27 5.20
CA ARG A 12 15.70 -11.62 5.01
C ARG A 12 16.08 -10.70 6.16
N LEU A 13 15.12 -10.02 6.78
CA LEU A 13 15.36 -8.91 7.72
C LEU A 13 14.70 -9.14 9.10
N GLY A 14 14.14 -10.32 9.34
CA GLY A 14 13.35 -10.63 10.54
C GLY A 14 11.93 -10.11 10.42
N TYR A 15 11.75 -8.79 10.35
CA TYR A 15 10.46 -8.14 10.21
C TYR A 15 10.48 -6.97 9.23
N SER A 16 9.35 -6.69 8.62
CA SER A 16 9.13 -5.54 7.74
C SER A 16 7.78 -4.89 8.00
N LEU A 17 7.70 -3.58 7.83
CA LEU A 17 6.44 -2.84 7.74
C LEU A 17 6.12 -2.58 6.26
N GLY A 18 4.87 -2.82 5.89
CA GLY A 18 4.34 -2.49 4.57
C GLY A 18 3.69 -1.10 4.56
N ILE A 19 3.78 -0.43 3.42
CA ILE A 19 3.12 0.85 3.15
C ILE A 19 2.23 0.65 1.92
N ASP A 20 0.93 0.86 2.09
CA ASP A 20 -0.02 0.93 0.98
C ASP A 20 -0.28 2.38 0.59
N ALA A 21 0.24 2.75 -0.59
CA ALA A 21 0.13 4.10 -1.13
C ALA A 21 -0.85 4.21 -2.31
N VAL A 22 -1.54 3.12 -2.66
CA VAL A 22 -2.38 3.05 -3.85
C VAL A 22 -3.81 2.69 -3.45
N PRO A 23 -4.82 3.47 -3.86
CA PRO A 23 -6.21 3.15 -3.57
C PRO A 23 -6.60 1.80 -4.16
N PHE A 24 -7.58 1.17 -3.54
CA PHE A 24 -8.01 -0.17 -3.91
C PHE A 24 -8.33 -0.27 -5.41
N LYS A 25 -7.65 -1.22 -6.07
CA LYS A 25 -7.87 -1.61 -7.48
C LYS A 25 -7.72 -0.48 -8.52
N VAL A 26 -6.89 0.52 -8.22
CA VAL A 26 -6.31 1.42 -9.21
C VAL A 26 -5.10 0.74 -9.86
N CYS A 27 -5.14 0.47 -11.17
CA CYS A 27 -4.05 -0.21 -11.87
C CYS A 27 -4.03 0.16 -13.35
N THR A 28 -2.86 0.07 -13.99
CA THR A 28 -2.74 0.20 -15.45
C THR A 28 -3.28 -1.02 -16.21
N LEU A 29 -3.51 -2.15 -15.50
CA LEU A 29 -3.92 -3.44 -16.04
C LEU A 29 -5.28 -3.90 -15.50
N ASN A 30 -5.92 -4.81 -16.23
CA ASN A 30 -7.16 -5.49 -15.83
C ASN A 30 -7.06 -7.00 -16.06
N CYS A 31 -6.09 -7.64 -15.39
CA CYS A 31 -5.79 -9.05 -15.58
C CYS A 31 -6.93 -9.94 -15.06
N VAL A 32 -7.33 -10.95 -15.85
CA VAL A 32 -8.37 -11.93 -15.47
C VAL A 32 -7.99 -12.80 -14.26
N TYR A 33 -6.70 -12.90 -13.96
CA TYR A 33 -6.13 -13.70 -12.87
C TYR A 33 -5.71 -12.87 -11.65
N CYS A 34 -6.13 -11.60 -11.56
CA CYS A 34 -5.71 -10.75 -10.45
C CYS A 34 -6.31 -11.23 -9.12
N GLN A 35 -5.46 -11.72 -8.21
CA GLN A 35 -5.87 -12.22 -6.88
C GLN A 35 -6.51 -11.14 -6.00
N VAL A 36 -6.21 -9.87 -6.25
CA VAL A 36 -6.79 -8.72 -5.52
C VAL A 36 -8.21 -8.39 -6.02
N GLY A 37 -8.63 -8.90 -7.19
CA GLY A 37 -9.97 -8.69 -7.76
C GLY A 37 -9.98 -7.92 -9.09
N ARG A 38 -11.17 -7.54 -9.57
CA ARG A 38 -11.36 -6.81 -10.85
C ARG A 38 -10.97 -5.34 -10.71
N THR A 39 -10.29 -4.77 -11.72
CA THR A 39 -9.82 -3.37 -11.68
C THR A 39 -11.00 -2.41 -11.67
N SER A 40 -11.03 -1.52 -10.67
CA SER A 40 -12.07 -0.50 -10.50
C SER A 40 -11.74 0.76 -11.29
N THR A 41 -10.46 1.14 -11.31
CA THR A 41 -9.96 2.32 -12.04
C THR A 41 -8.77 1.92 -12.88
N LYS A 42 -8.99 1.76 -14.19
CA LYS A 42 -7.91 1.51 -15.16
C LYS A 42 -7.39 2.84 -15.69
N THR A 43 -6.17 3.23 -15.31
CA THR A 43 -5.58 4.50 -15.76
C THR A 43 -4.07 4.38 -15.94
N LEU A 44 -3.53 5.18 -16.87
CA LEU A 44 -2.09 5.40 -17.08
C LEU A 44 -1.63 6.75 -16.49
N GLU A 45 -2.55 7.56 -15.98
CA GLU A 45 -2.25 8.89 -15.47
C GLU A 45 -1.49 8.81 -14.14
N ARG A 46 -0.36 9.51 -14.09
CA ARG A 46 0.40 9.68 -12.87
C ARG A 46 -0.22 10.81 -12.04
N LYS A 47 -0.60 10.50 -10.81
CA LYS A 47 -1.08 11.49 -9.83
C LYS A 47 -0.76 11.08 -8.40
N GLN A 48 -0.86 12.05 -7.49
CA GLN A 48 -0.82 11.79 -6.06
C GLN A 48 -2.16 11.20 -5.62
N TRP A 49 -2.14 9.94 -5.17
CA TRP A 49 -3.35 9.24 -4.75
C TRP A 49 -3.65 9.39 -3.26
N ILE A 50 -2.61 9.48 -2.45
CA ILE A 50 -2.70 9.76 -1.03
C ILE A 50 -1.67 10.82 -0.65
N SER A 51 -1.96 11.60 0.39
CA SER A 51 -1.01 12.56 0.92
C SER A 51 0.06 11.84 1.77
N PRO A 52 1.34 12.24 1.73
CA PRO A 52 2.39 11.62 2.55
C PRO A 52 2.20 11.81 4.06
N GLU A 53 1.58 12.90 4.49
CA GLU A 53 1.43 13.31 5.89
C GLU A 53 0.77 12.23 6.78
N PRO A 54 -0.41 11.67 6.45
CA PRO A 54 -1.00 10.60 7.24
C PRO A 54 -0.12 9.35 7.28
N VAL A 55 0.55 9.00 6.18
CA VAL A 55 1.46 7.84 6.11
C VAL A 55 2.65 8.03 7.06
N LEU A 56 3.26 9.23 7.05
CA LEU A 56 4.38 9.55 7.92
C LEU A 56 3.96 9.57 9.40
N SER A 57 2.75 10.06 9.71
CA SER A 57 2.20 10.03 11.05
C SER A 57 2.01 8.59 11.55
N GLU A 58 1.36 7.74 10.75
CA GLU A 58 1.15 6.31 11.07
C GLU A 58 2.48 5.56 11.20
N LEU A 59 3.46 5.84 10.32
CA LEU A 59 4.78 5.21 10.35
C LEU A 59 5.54 5.57 11.63
N ARG A 60 5.54 6.85 12.01
CA ARG A 60 6.18 7.28 13.27
C ARG A 60 5.53 6.61 14.48
N GLU A 61 4.21 6.44 14.47
CA GLU A 61 3.50 5.72 15.54
C GLU A 61 3.91 4.24 15.59
N ALA A 62 3.99 3.58 14.42
CA ALA A 62 4.40 2.18 14.34
C ALA A 62 5.84 1.93 14.81
N LEU A 63 6.74 2.90 14.63
CA LEU A 63 8.16 2.82 15.02
C LEU A 63 8.44 3.23 16.48
N LYS A 64 7.45 3.76 17.22
CA LYS A 64 7.62 4.14 18.63
C LYS A 64 7.60 2.96 19.60
N LYS A 65 7.33 1.75 19.12
CA LYS A 65 7.35 0.52 19.92
C LYS A 65 8.73 -0.11 19.96
#